data_AF-A0A8T5SX06-F1
#
_entry.id   AF-A0A8T5SX06-F1
#
_cell.length_a   1.000
_cell.length_b   1.000
_cell.length_c   1.000
_cell.angle_alpha   90.00
_cell.angle_beta   90.00
_cell.angle_gamma   90.00
#
_symmetry.space_group_name_H-M   'P 1'
#
loop_
_entity.id
_entity.type
_entity.pdbx_description
1 polymer ?
#
loop_
_entity_poly.entity_id
_entity_poly.type
_entity_poly.pdbx_seq_one_letter_code
_entity_poly.pdbx_strand_id
1 'polypeptide(L)'
;MSLLHPELTYDGPIFDVHTHAVDNGSLNLLVQIGQQHGVERALLIPHTQRVRKYAEKKYPGRFIFVKYFSGSKLSTKGITVVARQIESLLDEGYQLAKLQNAPGMRKRVKSGPDKIRFGDESSEPIFAALVDNEIPILLHMSDPDTYYASKYANRHVYNTKEEDLKELEVAVARHPEVRFQLAHFAAQPEMDRLSNLARWLDSYPNFNVDT
;
A
#
# COMPACT_ATOMS: atom_id res chain seq x y z
N MET A 1 -21.46 14.81 -25.34
CA MET A 1 -20.88 13.49 -25.00
C MET A 1 -19.41 13.57 -25.35
N SER A 2 -18.54 13.56 -24.34
CA SER A 2 -17.08 13.62 -24.56
C SER A 2 -16.68 12.43 -25.42
N LEU A 3 -16.02 12.68 -26.54
CA LEU A 3 -15.41 11.64 -27.36
C LEU A 3 -14.33 10.99 -26.50
N LEU A 4 -14.61 9.80 -25.97
CA LEU A 4 -13.58 8.97 -25.37
C LEU A 4 -12.61 8.62 -26.51
N HIS A 5 -11.35 8.98 -26.33
CA HIS A 5 -10.24 8.63 -27.21
C HIS A 5 -10.15 7.09 -27.25
N PRO A 6 -10.50 6.42 -28.37
CA PRO A 6 -10.50 4.96 -28.45
C PRO A 6 -9.12 4.33 -28.16
N GLU A 7 -8.06 5.10 -28.37
CA GLU A 7 -6.68 4.74 -28.04
C GLU A 7 -6.37 4.74 -26.54
N LEU A 8 -7.20 5.38 -25.72
CA LEU A 8 -7.08 5.41 -24.26
C LEU A 8 -8.04 4.44 -23.57
N THR A 9 -8.90 3.74 -24.32
CA THR A 9 -9.78 2.71 -23.76
C THR A 9 -9.05 1.38 -23.66
N TYR A 10 -8.94 0.86 -22.43
CA TYR A 10 -8.45 -0.49 -22.16
C TYR A 10 -9.62 -1.48 -22.20
N ASP A 11 -9.54 -2.47 -23.07
CA ASP A 11 -10.56 -3.52 -23.25
C ASP A 11 -10.04 -4.93 -22.91
N GLY A 12 -8.82 -5.01 -22.36
CA GLY A 12 -8.18 -6.24 -21.92
C GLY A 12 -8.63 -6.73 -20.53
N PRO A 13 -8.10 -7.88 -20.08
CA PRO A 13 -8.39 -8.43 -18.76
C PRO A 13 -7.81 -7.55 -17.65
N ILE A 14 -8.64 -7.20 -16.65
CA ILE A 14 -8.20 -6.31 -15.56
C ILE A 14 -7.71 -7.13 -14.37
N PHE A 15 -6.54 -6.76 -13.84
CA PHE A 15 -6.03 -7.23 -12.56
C PHE A 15 -6.08 -6.08 -11.55
N ASP A 16 -6.99 -6.15 -10.58
CA ASP A 16 -7.09 -5.14 -9.52
C ASP A 16 -6.00 -5.38 -8.46
N VAL A 17 -5.03 -4.47 -8.37
CA VAL A 17 -3.86 -4.63 -7.50
C VAL A 17 -4.05 -4.05 -6.10
N HIS A 18 -5.24 -3.55 -5.73
CA HIS A 18 -5.44 -2.95 -4.42
C HIS A 18 -6.88 -3.09 -3.90
N THR A 19 -7.22 -4.28 -3.42
CA THR A 19 -8.56 -4.56 -2.95
C THR A 19 -8.62 -4.92 -1.45
N HIS A 20 -9.50 -4.29 -0.69
CA HIS A 20 -9.78 -4.68 0.70
C HIS A 20 -11.07 -5.51 0.83
N ALA A 21 -11.04 -6.52 1.70
CA ALA A 21 -12.26 -7.23 2.12
C ALA A 21 -12.35 -7.31 3.65
N VAL A 22 -13.41 -6.71 4.18
CA VAL A 22 -13.70 -6.66 5.62
C VAL A 22 -14.55 -7.84 6.09
N ASP A 23 -15.44 -8.33 5.23
CA ASP A 23 -16.32 -9.46 5.50
C ASP A 23 -16.66 -10.26 4.23
N ASN A 24 -17.40 -11.35 4.38
CA ASN A 24 -17.76 -12.23 3.27
C ASN A 24 -18.80 -11.60 2.32
N GLY A 25 -19.66 -10.71 2.81
CA GLY A 25 -20.71 -10.08 2.01
C GLY A 25 -20.12 -9.05 1.04
N SER A 26 -19.28 -8.15 1.57
CA SER A 26 -18.50 -7.18 0.79
C SER A 26 -17.59 -7.87 -0.23
N LEU A 27 -16.93 -8.97 0.13
CA LEU A 27 -16.14 -9.77 -0.81
C LEU A 27 -16.99 -10.36 -1.95
N ASN A 28 -18.18 -10.89 -1.65
CA ASN A 28 -19.06 -11.43 -2.69
C ASN A 28 -19.51 -10.35 -3.67
N LEU A 29 -19.91 -9.18 -3.13
CA LEU A 29 -20.29 -8.04 -3.94
C LEU A 29 -19.11 -7.58 -4.81
N LEU A 30 -17.91 -7.51 -4.24
CA LEU A 30 -16.71 -7.15 -4.98
C LEU A 30 -16.44 -8.10 -6.15
N VAL A 31 -16.55 -9.41 -5.94
CA VAL A 31 -16.39 -10.40 -7.02
C VAL A 31 -17.46 -10.21 -8.10
N GLN A 32 -18.72 -10.03 -7.69
CA GLN A 32 -19.83 -9.84 -8.63
C GLN A 32 -19.62 -8.60 -9.50
N ILE A 33 -19.30 -7.45 -8.89
CA ILE A 33 -19.06 -6.20 -9.62
C ILE A 33 -17.80 -6.32 -10.47
N GLY A 34 -16.71 -6.88 -9.94
CA GLY A 34 -15.48 -7.11 -10.69
C GLY A 34 -15.73 -7.92 -11.97
N GLN A 35 -16.53 -8.99 -11.91
CA GLN A 35 -16.91 -9.77 -13.10
C GLN A 35 -17.68 -8.95 -14.14
N GLN A 36 -18.58 -8.07 -13.70
CA GLN A 36 -19.34 -7.19 -14.60
C GLN A 36 -18.45 -6.18 -15.33
N HIS A 37 -17.29 -5.85 -14.75
CA HIS A 37 -16.32 -4.89 -15.28
C HIS A 37 -15.03 -5.54 -15.81
N GLY A 38 -15.00 -6.86 -16.03
CA GLY A 38 -13.83 -7.54 -16.61
C GLY A 38 -12.63 -7.72 -15.67
N VAL A 39 -12.80 -7.58 -14.36
CA VAL A 39 -11.76 -7.89 -13.37
C VAL A 39 -11.67 -9.40 -13.17
N GLU A 40 -10.57 -9.97 -13.63
CA GLU A 40 -10.34 -11.42 -13.60
C GLU A 40 -9.67 -11.89 -12.30
N ARG A 41 -8.72 -11.09 -11.80
CA ARG A 41 -7.96 -11.38 -10.58
C ARG A 41 -7.86 -10.14 -9.71
N ALA A 42 -7.51 -10.33 -8.43
CA ALA A 42 -7.18 -9.21 -7.56
C ALA A 42 -6.12 -9.53 -6.50
N LEU A 43 -5.33 -8.53 -6.10
CA LEU A 43 -4.59 -8.54 -4.85
C LEU A 43 -5.57 -8.27 -3.72
N LEU A 44 -5.90 -9.31 -2.96
CA LEU A 44 -6.86 -9.21 -1.86
C LEU A 44 -6.15 -8.98 -0.54
N ILE A 45 -6.55 -7.91 0.16
CA ILE A 45 -6.15 -7.56 1.52
C ILE A 45 -7.30 -7.93 2.47
N PRO A 46 -7.40 -9.19 2.93
CA PRO A 46 -8.40 -9.60 3.89
C PRO A 46 -8.09 -9.03 5.27
N HIS A 47 -9.07 -8.41 5.92
CA HIS A 47 -8.89 -7.88 7.29
C HIS A 47 -8.93 -8.99 8.36
N THR A 48 -9.37 -10.20 7.99
CA THR A 48 -9.41 -11.36 8.90
C THR A 48 -9.04 -12.66 8.19
N GLN A 49 -8.47 -13.62 8.93
CA GLN A 49 -8.19 -14.97 8.41
C GLN A 49 -9.45 -15.70 7.93
N ARG A 50 -10.61 -15.39 8.53
CA ARG A 50 -11.91 -15.95 8.12
C ARG A 50 -12.27 -15.53 6.70
N VAL A 51 -12.11 -14.25 6.36
CA VAL A 51 -12.37 -13.72 5.02
C VAL A 51 -11.40 -14.34 4.01
N ARG A 52 -10.12 -14.47 4.36
CA ARG A 52 -9.12 -15.12 3.50
C ARG A 52 -9.50 -16.56 3.18
N LYS A 53 -9.77 -17.39 4.20
CA LYS A 53 -10.16 -18.80 4.03
C LYS A 53 -11.45 -18.93 3.22
N TYR A 54 -12.39 -18.00 3.40
CA TYR A 54 -13.62 -17.96 2.60
C TYR A 54 -13.33 -17.63 1.13
N ALA A 55 -12.48 -16.64 0.85
CA ALA A 55 -12.06 -16.27 -0.49
C ALA A 55 -11.37 -17.44 -1.20
N GLU A 56 -10.41 -18.08 -0.54
CA GLU A 56 -9.65 -19.23 -1.04
C GLU A 56 -10.57 -20.41 -1.39
N LYS A 57 -11.54 -20.71 -0.53
CA LYS A 57 -12.50 -21.80 -0.76
C LYS A 57 -13.52 -21.49 -1.84
N LYS A 58 -14.08 -20.27 -1.86
CA LYS A 58 -15.22 -19.93 -2.71
C LYS A 58 -14.80 -19.46 -4.11
N TYR A 59 -13.63 -18.83 -4.21
CA TYR A 59 -13.11 -18.22 -5.43
C TYR A 59 -11.68 -18.69 -5.69
N PRO A 60 -11.45 -20.01 -5.86
CA PRO A 60 -10.11 -20.57 -6.03
C PRO A 60 -9.40 -19.95 -7.23
N GLY A 61 -8.15 -19.54 -7.06
CA GLY A 61 -7.32 -18.95 -8.11
C GLY A 61 -7.64 -17.49 -8.48
N ARG A 62 -8.65 -16.87 -7.87
CA ARG A 62 -9.02 -15.47 -8.16
C ARG A 62 -8.13 -14.45 -7.47
N PHE A 63 -7.57 -14.79 -6.32
CA PHE A 63 -6.88 -13.85 -5.46
C PHE A 63 -5.43 -14.24 -5.20
N ILE A 64 -4.56 -13.24 -5.20
CA ILE A 64 -3.27 -13.28 -4.53
C ILE A 64 -3.46 -12.57 -3.18
N PHE A 65 -3.02 -13.19 -2.09
CA PHE A 65 -3.34 -12.69 -0.75
C PHE A 65 -2.24 -11.77 -0.22
N VAL A 66 -2.66 -10.63 0.30
CA VAL A 66 -1.78 -9.60 0.86
C VAL A 66 -2.02 -9.46 2.35
N LYS A 67 -0.96 -9.56 3.15
CA LYS A 67 -1.05 -9.48 4.61
C LYS A 67 -1.00 -8.01 5.06
N TYR A 68 -2.03 -7.56 5.76
CA TYR A 68 -2.13 -6.17 6.24
C TYR A 68 -1.36 -5.92 7.55
N PHE A 69 -0.54 -4.88 7.53
CA PHE A 69 0.19 -4.33 8.67
C PHE A 69 -0.23 -2.87 8.90
N SER A 70 -0.58 -2.54 10.14
CA SER A 70 -0.91 -1.16 10.53
C SER A 70 0.36 -0.40 10.88
N GLY A 71 0.55 0.78 10.30
CA GLY A 71 1.63 1.72 10.63
C GLY A 71 1.62 2.14 12.10
N SER A 72 0.45 2.09 12.76
CA SER A 72 0.36 2.35 14.21
C SER A 72 1.12 1.33 15.07
N LYS A 73 1.56 0.21 14.49
CA LYS A 73 2.39 -0.80 15.16
C LYS A 73 3.88 -0.55 14.98
N LEU A 74 4.31 0.40 14.13
CA LEU A 74 5.72 0.66 13.82
C LEU A 74 6.49 1.46 14.88
N SER A 75 6.11 1.33 16.15
CA SER A 75 7.01 1.76 17.23
C SER A 75 8.34 1.01 17.17
N THR A 76 9.39 1.49 17.82
CA THR A 76 10.72 0.84 17.84
C THR A 76 10.65 -0.67 18.16
N LYS A 77 9.82 -1.09 19.12
CA LYS A 77 9.63 -2.52 19.45
C LYS A 77 8.74 -3.26 18.46
N GLY A 78 7.82 -2.55 17.81
CA GLY A 78 6.86 -3.16 16.90
C GLY A 78 7.38 -3.35 15.48
N ILE A 79 8.40 -2.60 15.05
CA ILE A 79 9.10 -2.81 13.78
C ILE A 79 9.67 -4.23 13.69
N THR A 80 10.37 -4.69 14.74
CA THR A 80 10.94 -6.05 14.75
C THR A 80 9.85 -7.14 14.81
N VAL A 81 8.70 -6.85 15.41
CA VAL A 81 7.54 -7.76 15.38
C VAL A 81 6.95 -7.85 13.97
N VAL A 82 6.83 -6.72 13.26
CA VAL A 82 6.37 -6.70 11.87
C VAL A 82 7.34 -7.45 10.97
N ALA A 83 8.65 -7.22 11.11
CA ALA A 83 9.69 -7.93 10.35
C ALA A 83 9.57 -9.46 10.50
N ARG A 84 9.46 -9.97 11.74
CA ARG A 84 9.23 -11.40 11.98
C ARG A 84 7.94 -11.95 11.38
N GLN A 85 6.89 -11.12 11.28
CA GLN A 85 5.63 -11.52 10.64
C GLN A 85 5.69 -11.51 9.11
N ILE A 86 6.67 -10.79 8.54
CA ILE A 86 6.99 -10.79 7.11
C ILE A 86 7.74 -12.09 6.79
N GLU A 87 8.73 -12.46 7.61
CA GLU A 87 9.48 -13.73 7.47
C GLU A 87 8.58 -14.97 7.37
N SER A 88 7.41 -14.98 8.02
CA SER A 88 6.47 -16.10 8.01
C SER A 88 5.30 -15.98 7.02
N LEU A 89 5.17 -14.91 6.23
CA LEU A 89 3.92 -14.69 5.49
C LEU A 89 3.64 -15.75 4.41
N LEU A 90 4.70 -16.26 3.76
CA LEU A 90 4.58 -17.25 2.68
C LEU A 90 4.02 -18.57 3.24
N ASP A 91 4.53 -19.01 4.38
CA ASP A 91 4.03 -20.17 5.13
C ASP A 91 2.58 -19.97 5.60
N GLU A 92 2.22 -18.74 5.93
CA GLU A 92 0.84 -18.39 6.26
C GLU A 92 -0.06 -18.35 5.02
N GLY A 93 0.49 -18.36 3.80
CA GLY A 93 -0.19 -18.37 2.49
C GLY A 93 -0.47 -16.98 1.90
N TYR A 94 0.23 -15.95 2.36
CA TYR A 94 0.22 -14.61 1.77
C TYR A 94 1.43 -14.44 0.84
N GLN A 95 1.34 -13.62 -0.21
CA GLN A 95 2.41 -13.42 -1.20
C GLN A 95 2.99 -12.00 -1.15
N LEU A 96 2.30 -11.05 -0.51
CA LEU A 96 2.74 -9.66 -0.38
C LEU A 96 2.46 -9.11 1.02
N ALA A 97 3.28 -8.15 1.44
CA ALA A 97 3.00 -7.32 2.61
C ALA A 97 2.24 -6.05 2.19
N LYS A 98 1.23 -5.63 2.97
CA LYS A 98 0.61 -4.31 2.85
C LYS A 98 0.90 -3.52 4.11
N LEU A 99 1.57 -2.38 3.99
CA LEU A 99 1.76 -1.45 5.10
C LEU A 99 0.95 -0.18 4.89
N GLN A 100 0.12 0.16 5.88
CA GLN A 100 -0.58 1.44 5.93
C GLN A 100 0.12 2.38 6.91
N ASN A 101 0.94 3.29 6.40
CA ASN A 101 1.62 4.33 7.17
C ASN A 101 1.09 5.74 6.82
N ALA A 102 -0.22 5.86 6.62
CA ALA A 102 -0.88 7.15 6.41
C ALA A 102 -0.71 8.08 7.64
N PRO A 103 -0.70 9.42 7.48
CA PRO A 103 -0.48 10.36 8.58
C PRO A 103 -1.47 10.17 9.73
N GLY A 104 -2.70 9.76 9.43
CA GLY A 104 -3.71 9.41 10.44
C GLY A 104 -3.26 8.34 11.45
N MET A 105 -2.31 7.47 11.10
CA MET A 105 -1.73 6.49 12.03
C MET A 105 -0.92 7.15 13.14
N ARG A 106 -0.31 8.31 12.91
CA ARG A 106 0.48 9.05 13.91
C ARG A 106 -0.36 9.41 15.14
N LYS A 107 -1.66 9.74 14.97
CA LYS A 107 -2.60 9.96 16.09
C LYS A 107 -2.89 8.72 16.92
N ARG A 108 -2.79 7.53 16.34
CA ARG A 108 -3.11 6.27 17.02
C ARG A 108 -1.96 5.80 17.91
N VAL A 109 -0.79 6.39 17.75
CA VAL A 109 0.39 6.07 18.55
C VAL A 109 0.52 7.12 19.64
N LYS A 110 0.61 6.68 20.89
CA LYS A 110 0.73 7.57 22.08
C LYS A 110 2.07 8.31 22.16
N SER A 111 2.97 8.08 21.21
CA SER A 111 4.26 8.75 21.10
C SER A 111 4.26 9.61 19.84
N GLY A 112 4.71 10.85 19.96
CA GLY A 112 4.68 11.87 18.91
C GLY A 112 5.29 11.46 17.55
N PRO A 113 5.14 12.32 16.54
CA PRO A 113 5.38 11.99 15.12
C PRO A 113 6.78 11.44 14.83
N ASP A 114 7.80 11.86 15.59
CA ASP A 114 9.20 11.43 15.43
C ASP A 114 9.46 9.94 15.68
N LYS A 115 8.49 9.20 16.25
CA LYS A 115 8.68 7.77 16.55
C LYS A 115 8.14 6.82 15.49
N ILE A 116 7.56 7.35 14.41
CA ILE A 116 7.14 6.55 13.25
C ILE A 116 7.74 7.22 12.03
N ARG A 117 8.95 6.78 11.68
CA ARG A 117 9.60 7.11 10.42
C ARG A 117 9.77 5.82 9.63
N PHE A 118 9.65 5.93 8.33
CA PHE A 118 9.80 4.85 7.38
C PHE A 118 10.82 5.27 6.32
N GLY A 119 11.71 4.37 5.92
CA GLY A 119 12.79 4.70 4.97
C GLY A 119 14.09 5.17 5.59
N ASP A 120 14.16 5.41 6.90
CA ASP A 120 15.44 5.58 7.61
C ASP A 120 15.89 4.29 8.31
N GLU A 121 17.06 4.34 8.96
CA GLU A 121 17.70 3.21 9.64
C GLU A 121 16.77 2.48 10.63
N SER A 122 15.77 3.17 11.19
CA SER A 122 14.85 2.57 12.15
C SER A 122 13.93 1.51 11.52
N SER A 123 13.71 1.59 10.21
CA SER A 123 12.83 0.70 9.44
C SER A 123 13.55 -0.43 8.69
N GLU A 124 14.89 -0.46 8.74
CA GLU A 124 15.74 -1.48 8.10
C GLU A 124 15.32 -2.92 8.41
N PRO A 125 14.89 -3.29 9.64
CA PRO A 125 14.44 -4.67 9.89
C PRO A 125 13.27 -5.10 8.98
N ILE A 126 12.39 -4.18 8.59
CA ILE A 126 11.30 -4.50 7.65
C ILE A 126 11.85 -4.71 6.25
N PHE A 127 12.71 -3.81 5.78
CA PHE A 127 13.28 -3.92 4.42
C PHE A 127 14.17 -5.16 4.27
N ALA A 128 15.01 -5.46 5.26
CA ALA A 128 15.79 -6.69 5.29
C ALA A 128 14.88 -7.93 5.19
N ALA A 129 13.81 -8.00 6.01
CA ALA A 129 12.87 -9.10 5.94
C ALA A 129 12.16 -9.21 4.57
N LEU A 130 11.86 -8.09 3.91
CA LEU A 130 11.28 -8.10 2.57
C LEU A 130 12.28 -8.62 1.53
N VAL A 131 13.54 -8.18 1.57
CA VAL A 131 14.59 -8.62 0.63
C VAL A 131 14.94 -10.09 0.83
N ASP A 132 15.25 -10.48 2.07
CA ASP A 132 15.72 -11.84 2.41
C ASP A 132 14.71 -12.93 2.05
N ASN A 133 13.43 -12.58 2.00
CA ASN A 133 12.33 -13.50 1.69
C ASN A 133 11.68 -13.21 0.32
N GLU A 134 12.24 -12.29 -0.46
CA GLU A 134 11.75 -11.87 -1.79
C GLU A 134 10.29 -11.39 -1.82
N ILE A 135 9.84 -10.70 -0.78
CA ILE A 135 8.45 -10.28 -0.58
C ILE A 135 8.26 -8.85 -1.10
N PRO A 136 7.35 -8.60 -2.06
CA PRO A 136 6.98 -7.25 -2.46
C PRO A 136 6.12 -6.57 -1.38
N ILE A 137 6.17 -5.24 -1.34
CA ILE A 137 5.38 -4.43 -0.41
C ILE A 137 4.43 -3.48 -1.14
N LEU A 138 3.15 -3.55 -0.79
CA LEU A 138 2.16 -2.52 -1.08
C LEU A 138 2.20 -1.48 0.03
N LEU A 139 2.63 -0.26 -0.27
CA LEU A 139 2.81 0.80 0.73
C LEU A 139 1.82 1.94 0.49
N HIS A 140 1.05 2.27 1.53
CA HIS A 140 0.29 3.52 1.58
C HIS A 140 0.96 4.45 2.58
N MET A 141 1.51 5.55 2.07
CA MET A 141 2.22 6.56 2.83
C MET A 141 1.80 7.92 2.31
N SER A 142 1.42 8.83 3.21
CA SER A 142 0.72 10.10 2.87
C SER A 142 -0.73 9.90 2.36
N ASP A 143 -1.45 11.01 2.18
CA ASP A 143 -2.85 11.12 1.73
C ASP A 143 -3.00 12.38 0.84
N PRO A 144 -4.14 12.60 0.16
CA PRO A 144 -4.33 13.77 -0.69
C PRO A 144 -4.16 15.13 0.03
N ASP A 145 -3.83 16.18 -0.71
CA ASP A 145 -3.57 17.54 -0.18
C ASP A 145 -4.75 18.11 0.60
N THR A 146 -5.98 17.73 0.23
CA THR A 146 -7.20 18.09 0.96
C THR A 146 -7.19 17.63 2.43
N TYR A 147 -6.55 16.50 2.74
CA TYR A 147 -6.37 16.04 4.12
C TYR A 147 -5.34 16.89 4.85
N TYR A 148 -4.26 17.31 4.19
CA TYR A 148 -3.27 18.22 4.79
C TYR A 148 -3.82 19.62 5.06
N ALA A 149 -4.66 20.14 4.16
CA ALA A 149 -5.34 21.41 4.33
C ALA A 149 -6.38 21.40 5.47
N SER A 150 -6.84 20.23 5.91
CA SER A 150 -7.93 20.10 6.90
C SER A 150 -7.57 19.18 8.07
N LYS A 151 -7.63 17.86 7.87
CA LYS A 151 -7.48 16.83 8.91
C LYS A 151 -6.07 16.81 9.53
N TYR A 152 -5.04 17.20 8.77
CA TYR A 152 -3.63 17.17 9.18
C TYR A 152 -2.99 18.55 9.36
N ALA A 153 -3.80 19.61 9.51
CA ALA A 153 -3.31 20.97 9.70
C ALA A 153 -2.48 21.18 10.98
N ASN A 154 -2.68 20.34 12.01
CA ASN A 154 -1.92 20.44 13.27
C ASN A 154 -0.49 19.91 13.10
N ARG A 155 0.45 20.84 12.88
CA ARG A 155 1.90 20.59 12.72
C ARG A 155 2.57 19.91 13.92
N HIS A 156 1.98 19.96 15.12
CA HIS A 156 2.51 19.25 16.29
C HIS A 156 2.24 17.74 16.27
N VAL A 157 1.33 17.30 15.40
CA VAL A 157 0.91 15.89 15.29
C VAL A 157 1.30 15.30 13.94
N TYR A 158 1.26 16.11 12.89
CA TYR A 158 1.39 15.66 11.52
C TYR A 158 2.53 16.34 10.80
N ASN A 159 3.18 15.60 9.90
CA ASN A 159 4.10 16.12 8.90
C ASN A 159 3.35 16.87 7.80
N THR A 160 4.07 17.65 7.01
CA THR A 160 3.56 18.27 5.79
C THR A 160 3.50 17.19 4.72
N LYS A 161 2.78 17.49 3.64
CA LYS A 161 2.78 16.67 2.46
C LYS A 161 4.20 16.41 1.93
N GLU A 162 4.99 17.47 1.83
CA GLU A 162 6.37 17.39 1.31
C GLU A 162 7.29 16.56 2.21
N GLU A 163 7.14 16.66 3.53
CA GLU A 163 7.90 15.83 4.47
C GLU A 163 7.54 14.34 4.32
N ASP A 164 6.26 14.00 4.22
CA ASP A 164 5.84 12.60 4.05
C ASP A 164 6.22 12.05 2.66
N LEU A 165 6.15 12.86 1.59
CA LEU A 165 6.61 12.45 0.26
C LEU A 165 8.13 12.26 0.22
N LYS A 166 8.89 13.15 0.87
CA LYS A 166 10.35 13.00 0.98
C LYS A 166 10.72 11.73 1.75
N GLU A 167 10.00 11.45 2.84
CA GLU A 167 10.18 10.22 3.63
C GLU A 167 9.92 8.97 2.76
N LEU A 168 8.87 8.99 1.93
CA LEU A 168 8.56 7.92 0.98
C LEU A 168 9.63 7.78 -0.11
N GLU A 169 10.12 8.88 -0.69
CA GLU A 169 11.17 8.85 -1.71
C GLU A 169 12.46 8.23 -1.17
N VAL A 170 12.84 8.63 0.04
CA VAL A 170 14.04 8.10 0.71
C VAL A 170 13.91 6.60 0.92
N ALA A 171 12.72 6.10 1.29
CA ALA A 171 12.47 4.66 1.39
C ALA A 171 12.67 3.93 0.06
N VAL A 172 12.16 4.47 -1.04
CA VAL A 172 12.32 3.86 -2.37
C VAL A 172 13.77 3.90 -2.83
N ALA A 173 14.43 5.05 -2.70
CA ALA A 173 15.78 5.28 -3.18
C ALA A 173 16.85 4.48 -2.42
N ARG A 174 16.68 4.28 -1.11
CA ARG A 174 17.65 3.54 -0.28
C ARG A 174 17.56 2.03 -0.41
N HIS A 175 16.44 1.50 -0.92
CA HIS A 175 16.18 0.06 -0.97
C HIS A 175 15.86 -0.38 -2.40
N PRO A 176 16.81 -0.25 -3.35
CA PRO A 176 16.60 -0.60 -4.76
C PRO A 176 16.24 -2.08 -4.98
N GLU A 177 16.57 -2.96 -4.03
CA GLU A 177 16.24 -4.39 -4.06
C GLU A 177 14.78 -4.68 -3.67
N VAL A 178 14.11 -3.74 -3.01
CA VAL A 178 12.72 -3.91 -2.57
C VAL A 178 11.78 -3.55 -3.72
N ARG A 179 10.82 -4.45 -4.00
CA ARG A 179 9.75 -4.22 -4.98
C ARG A 179 8.57 -3.53 -4.31
N PHE A 180 8.35 -2.26 -4.66
CA PHE A 180 7.27 -1.44 -4.13
C PHE A 180 6.06 -1.38 -5.06
N GLN A 181 4.87 -1.49 -4.49
CA GLN A 181 3.61 -1.04 -5.09
C GLN A 181 3.11 0.14 -4.25
N LEU A 182 3.23 1.36 -4.77
CA LEU A 182 2.89 2.57 -4.04
C LEU A 182 1.44 2.96 -4.31
N ALA A 183 0.65 3.02 -3.24
CA ALA A 183 -0.78 3.26 -3.36
C ALA A 183 -1.11 4.68 -3.85
N HIS A 184 -2.21 4.79 -4.62
CA HIS A 184 -2.87 6.06 -4.93
C HIS A 184 -1.93 7.09 -5.60
N PHE A 185 -1.34 6.72 -6.74
CA PHE A 185 -0.35 7.52 -7.46
C PHE A 185 0.88 7.85 -6.61
N ALA A 186 1.33 6.90 -5.77
CA ALA A 186 2.35 7.13 -4.75
C ALA A 186 2.04 8.35 -3.86
N ALA A 187 0.75 8.53 -3.53
CA ALA A 187 0.20 9.70 -2.88
C ALA A 187 0.46 11.03 -3.62
N GLN A 188 0.56 11.03 -4.94
CA GLN A 188 0.72 12.25 -5.75
C GLN A 188 -0.37 12.39 -6.84
N PRO A 189 -1.67 12.22 -6.53
CA PRO A 189 -2.72 12.27 -7.54
C PRO A 189 -3.01 13.69 -8.06
N GLU A 190 -2.60 14.74 -7.35
CA GLU A 190 -2.86 16.13 -7.74
C GLU A 190 -2.04 16.55 -8.97
N MET A 191 -2.65 17.33 -9.87
CA MET A 191 -2.07 17.71 -11.17
C MET A 191 -0.70 18.39 -11.06
N ASP A 192 -0.51 19.25 -10.06
CA ASP A 192 0.74 19.96 -9.79
C ASP A 192 1.86 19.05 -9.26
N ARG A 193 1.52 17.82 -8.84
CA ARG A 193 2.46 16.80 -8.34
C ARG A 193 2.85 15.76 -9.37
N LEU A 194 2.07 15.60 -10.44
CA LEU A 194 2.32 14.58 -11.48
C LEU A 194 3.70 14.70 -12.13
N SER A 195 4.27 15.91 -12.22
CA SER A 195 5.64 16.11 -12.71
C SER A 195 6.69 15.45 -11.80
N ASN A 196 6.48 15.50 -10.47
CA ASN A 196 7.38 14.83 -9.53
C ASN A 196 7.18 13.31 -9.54
N LEU A 197 5.93 12.84 -9.68
CA LEU A 197 5.65 11.41 -9.84
C LEU A 197 6.30 10.85 -11.10
N ALA A 198 6.21 11.55 -12.23
CA ALA A 198 6.88 11.17 -13.47
C ALA A 198 8.40 11.04 -13.27
N ARG A 199 9.03 12.03 -12.61
CA ARG A 199 10.44 11.96 -12.24
C ARG A 199 10.76 10.70 -11.40
N TRP A 200 9.91 10.34 -10.44
CA TRP A 200 10.14 9.13 -9.64
C TRP A 200 10.11 7.88 -10.52
N LEU A 201 9.08 7.74 -11.37
CA LEU A 201 8.95 6.59 -12.27
C LEU A 201 10.15 6.45 -13.22
N ASP A 202 10.72 7.57 -13.67
CA ASP A 202 11.94 7.57 -14.49
C ASP A 202 13.21 7.23 -13.68
N SER A 203 13.25 7.60 -12.40
CA SER A 203 14.45 7.50 -11.55
C SER A 203 14.58 6.16 -10.81
N TYR A 204 13.46 5.55 -10.44
CA TYR A 204 13.42 4.40 -9.55
C TYR A 204 12.70 3.21 -10.21
N PRO A 205 13.44 2.21 -10.74
CA PRO A 205 12.84 1.07 -11.44
C PRO A 205 12.18 0.06 -10.49
N ASN A 206 12.33 0.23 -9.18
CA ASN A 206 11.90 -0.71 -8.14
C ASN A 206 10.49 -0.44 -7.61
N PHE A 207 9.70 0.46 -8.23
CA PHE A 207 8.31 0.66 -7.85
C PHE A 207 7.33 0.79 -9.01
N ASN A 208 6.08 0.42 -8.73
CA ASN A 208 4.90 0.72 -9.55
C ASN A 208 3.87 1.48 -8.70
N VAL A 209 2.83 2.04 -9.34
CA VAL A 209 1.73 2.75 -8.67
C VAL A 209 0.37 2.13 -8.98
N ASP A 210 -0.60 2.31 -8.07
CA ASP A 210 -2.03 2.06 -8.34
C ASP A 210 -2.83 3.36 -8.35
N THR A 211 -3.99 3.32 -9.00
CA THR A 211 -4.87 4.48 -9.26
C THR A 211 -6.13 4.45 -8.42
#